data_AF-A0A2N1NAT1-F1
#
_entry.id   AF-A0A2N1NAT1-F1
#
_cell.length_a   1.000
_cell.length_b   1.000
_cell.length_c   1.000
_cell.angle_alpha   90.00
_cell.angle_beta   90.00
_cell.angle_gamma   90.00
#
_symmetry.space_group_name_H-M   'P 1'
#
loop_
_entity.id
_entity.type
_entity.pdbx_description
1 polymer ?
#
loop_
_entity_poly.entity_id
_entity_poly.type
_entity_poly.pdbx_seq_one_letter_code
_entity_poly.pdbx_strand_id
1 'polypeptide(L)'
;MVKPLHEQPNLFRRIRILQLSTVIIISFLEIIQVIAFIGKLKDSKPITYYLSSATFNLYGIKLLYHIVIFLTLMSTTYYFARFSHRWYHGPYQTDIYVDLVMFYLWVISGFTNVYPLLKGIKWECANEAFGSNIDFLMRVECDGYLFSTIFGWFMILEFFTSTILYLRLWKTRNWWDNNIAAVEDGESEKGINLGTDEETPSTESTKISPYEQHRLELDLGPRNSSNINLKQIF
;
A
#
# COMPACT_ATOMS: atom_id res chain seq x y z
N MET A 1 -4.42 -5.79 -26.44
CA MET A 1 -3.52 -6.69 -25.68
C MET A 1 -3.40 -6.17 -24.25
N VAL A 2 -3.75 -6.98 -23.26
CA VAL A 2 -3.58 -6.65 -21.84
C VAL A 2 -2.10 -6.88 -21.48
N LYS A 3 -1.39 -5.84 -21.05
CA LYS A 3 0.02 -5.98 -20.64
C LYS A 3 0.12 -6.87 -19.39
N PRO A 4 1.10 -7.77 -19.29
CA PRO A 4 1.29 -8.59 -18.10
C PRO A 4 1.53 -7.73 -16.85
N LEU A 5 1.08 -8.21 -15.69
CA LEU A 5 0.94 -7.38 -14.48
C LEU A 5 2.29 -6.86 -13.93
N HIS A 6 3.38 -7.58 -14.18
CA HIS A 6 4.74 -7.18 -13.80
C HIS A 6 5.30 -6.03 -14.66
N GLU A 7 4.72 -5.78 -15.83
CA GLU A 7 5.05 -4.62 -16.69
C GLU A 7 4.22 -3.38 -16.34
N GLN A 8 3.46 -3.41 -15.24
CA GLN A 8 2.60 -2.31 -14.82
C GLN A 8 3.00 -1.67 -13.48
N PRO A 9 4.27 -1.24 -13.27
CA PRO A 9 4.70 -0.58 -12.03
C PRO A 9 3.87 0.68 -11.71
N ASN A 10 3.41 1.38 -12.75
CA ASN A 10 2.61 2.58 -12.61
C ASN A 10 1.26 2.32 -11.95
N LEU A 11 0.65 1.14 -12.14
CA LEU A 11 -0.62 0.80 -11.50
C LEU A 11 -0.44 0.66 -9.99
N PHE A 12 0.53 -0.15 -9.56
CA PHE A 12 0.82 -0.37 -8.13
C PHE A 12 1.28 0.92 -7.45
N ARG A 13 2.10 1.74 -8.13
CA ARG A 13 2.51 3.05 -7.62
C ARG A 13 1.31 3.98 -7.41
N ARG A 14 0.34 4.01 -8.34
CA ARG A 14 -0.88 4.82 -8.22
C ARG A 14 -1.73 4.37 -7.04
N ILE A 15 -1.85 3.07 -6.81
CA ILE A 15 -2.57 2.54 -5.63
C ILE A 15 -1.90 2.97 -4.34
N ARG A 16 -0.57 2.94 -4.25
CA ARG A 16 0.16 3.44 -3.06
C ARG A 16 -0.02 4.94 -2.86
N ILE A 17 -0.01 5.73 -3.92
CA ILE A 17 -0.30 7.18 -3.86
C ILE A 17 -1.72 7.41 -3.36
N LEU A 18 -2.69 6.64 -3.87
CA LEU A 18 -4.08 6.73 -3.46
C LEU A 18 -4.23 6.43 -1.96
N GLN A 19 -3.68 5.30 -1.49
CA GLN A 19 -3.63 4.91 -0.08
C GLN A 19 -3.00 5.97 0.82
N LEU A 20 -1.88 6.55 0.38
CA LEU A 20 -1.21 7.61 1.12
C LEU A 20 -2.07 8.88 1.16
N SER A 21 -2.70 9.26 0.04
CA SER A 21 -3.56 10.44 -0.02
C SER A 21 -4.81 10.29 0.86
N THR A 22 -5.46 9.13 0.82
CA THR A 22 -6.66 8.83 1.60
C THR A 22 -6.34 8.86 3.10
N VAL A 23 -5.25 8.21 3.56
CA VAL A 23 -4.89 8.24 4.99
C VAL A 23 -4.48 9.65 5.47
N ILE A 24 -3.85 10.46 4.60
CA ILE A 24 -3.55 11.87 4.93
C ILE A 24 -4.84 12.67 5.11
N ILE A 25 -5.83 12.51 4.22
CA ILE A 25 -7.14 13.17 4.34
C ILE A 25 -7.82 12.76 5.65
N ILE A 26 -7.86 11.46 5.97
CA ILE A 26 -8.43 10.96 7.23
C ILE A 26 -7.71 11.58 8.44
N SER A 27 -6.38 11.67 8.39
CA SER A 27 -5.59 12.26 9.47
C SER A 27 -5.94 13.73 9.70
N PHE A 28 -6.11 14.53 8.63
CA PHE A 28 -6.57 15.90 8.75
C PHE A 28 -7.99 16.01 9.34
N LEU A 29 -8.91 15.14 8.90
CA LEU A 29 -10.28 15.11 9.43
C LEU A 29 -10.31 14.76 10.92
N GLU A 30 -9.48 13.82 11.37
CA GLU A 30 -9.38 13.48 12.80
C GLU A 30 -8.72 14.60 13.61
N ILE A 31 -7.70 15.29 13.08
CA ILE A 31 -7.11 16.46 13.75
C ILE A 31 -8.16 17.56 13.94
N ILE A 32 -8.96 17.85 12.91
CA ILE A 32 -10.03 18.85 12.99
C ILE A 32 -11.06 18.46 14.06
N GLN A 33 -11.47 17.19 14.13
CA GLN A 33 -12.38 16.68 15.16
C GLN A 33 -11.78 16.82 16.57
N VAL A 34 -10.49 16.48 16.76
CA VAL A 34 -9.81 16.63 18.06
C VAL A 34 -9.75 18.10 18.48
N ILE A 35 -9.43 19.01 17.57
CA ILE A 35 -9.41 20.46 17.84
C ILE A 35 -10.81 20.95 18.22
N ALA A 36 -11.84 20.52 17.49
CA ALA A 36 -13.23 20.86 17.78
C ALA A 36 -13.66 20.34 19.17
N PHE A 37 -13.32 19.09 19.50
CA PHE A 37 -13.59 18.49 20.79
C PHE A 37 -12.91 19.27 21.94
N ILE A 38 -11.61 19.59 21.79
CA ILE A 38 -10.87 20.37 22.78
C ILE A 38 -11.48 21.76 22.92
N GLY A 39 -11.78 22.44 21.81
CA GLY A 39 -12.36 23.78 21.84
C GLY A 39 -13.69 23.86 22.59
N LYS A 40 -14.49 22.78 22.55
CA LYS A 40 -15.80 22.70 23.21
C LYS A 40 -15.73 22.29 24.69
N LEU A 41 -14.82 21.37 25.04
CA LEU A 41 -14.84 20.68 26.33
C LEU A 41 -13.58 20.89 27.18
N LYS A 42 -12.70 21.83 26.79
CA LYS A 42 -11.43 22.14 27.48
C LYS A 42 -11.56 22.23 29.00
N ASP A 43 -12.67 22.79 29.47
CA ASP A 43 -12.90 23.06 30.89
C ASP A 43 -13.67 21.95 31.63
N SER A 44 -14.22 20.97 30.91
CA SER A 44 -15.11 19.95 31.49
C SER A 44 -14.63 18.51 31.34
N LYS A 45 -13.87 18.18 30.29
CA LYS A 45 -13.40 16.80 30.05
C LYS A 45 -11.98 16.77 29.45
N PRO A 46 -11.06 15.95 29.99
CA PRO A 46 -9.73 15.80 29.42
C PRO A 46 -9.76 15.06 28.08
N ILE A 47 -8.71 15.20 27.25
CA ILE A 47 -8.56 14.48 25.98
C ILE A 47 -8.62 12.96 26.14
N THR A 48 -8.21 12.44 27.30
CA THR A 48 -8.31 11.03 27.66
C THR A 48 -9.76 10.53 27.67
N TYR A 49 -10.73 11.41 27.92
CA TYR A 49 -12.15 11.07 27.79
C TYR A 49 -12.54 10.80 26.34
N TYR A 50 -12.09 11.62 25.39
CA TYR A 50 -12.34 11.42 23.96
C TYR A 50 -11.81 10.08 23.46
N LEU A 51 -10.63 9.68 23.96
CA LEU A 51 -9.97 8.42 23.61
C LEU A 51 -10.46 7.21 24.43
N SER A 52 -11.29 7.42 25.45
CA SER A 52 -11.74 6.36 26.34
C SER A 52 -12.87 5.53 25.74
N SER A 53 -13.15 4.36 26.34
CA SER A 53 -14.33 3.57 25.99
C SER A 53 -15.66 4.27 26.32
N ALA A 54 -15.66 5.33 27.13
CA ALA A 54 -16.87 6.05 27.51
C ALA A 54 -17.53 6.78 26.32
N THR A 55 -16.75 7.10 25.28
CA THR A 55 -17.23 7.74 24.05
C THR A 55 -17.62 6.74 22.96
N PHE A 56 -17.53 5.43 23.23
CA PHE A 56 -17.79 4.37 22.25
C PHE A 56 -19.17 4.46 21.60
N ASN A 57 -20.22 4.75 22.39
CA ASN A 57 -21.59 4.84 21.88
C ASN A 57 -21.81 6.07 20.98
N LEU A 58 -20.91 7.05 20.99
CA LEU A 58 -21.02 8.29 20.23
C LEU A 58 -20.11 8.29 19.00
N TYR A 59 -18.89 7.76 19.14
CA TYR A 59 -17.83 7.93 18.13
C TYR A 59 -17.07 6.62 17.80
N GLY A 60 -17.47 5.49 18.39
CA GLY A 60 -16.73 4.24 18.27
C GLY A 60 -15.45 4.21 19.11
N ILE A 61 -14.55 3.26 18.85
CA ILE A 61 -13.27 3.14 19.57
C ILE A 61 -12.24 4.08 18.93
N LYS A 62 -12.28 5.36 19.29
CA LYS A 62 -11.39 6.39 18.71
C LYS A 62 -9.91 6.06 18.88
N LEU A 63 -9.48 5.52 20.02
CA LEU A 63 -8.09 5.11 20.24
C LEU A 63 -7.62 4.07 19.21
N LEU A 64 -8.43 3.04 18.95
CA LEU A 64 -8.13 2.02 17.94
C LEU A 64 -8.00 2.67 16.56
N TYR A 65 -8.93 3.56 16.20
CA TYR A 65 -8.90 4.22 14.91
C TYR A 65 -7.63 5.07 14.70
N HIS A 66 -7.21 5.82 15.72
CA HIS A 66 -5.97 6.61 15.67
C HIS A 66 -4.73 5.72 15.52
N ILE A 67 -4.68 4.58 16.22
CA ILE A 67 -3.60 3.60 16.08
C ILE A 67 -3.55 3.06 14.64
N VAL A 68 -4.70 2.69 14.06
CA VAL A 68 -4.79 2.18 12.68
C VAL A 68 -4.33 3.24 11.67
N ILE A 69 -4.75 4.51 11.83
CA ILE A 69 -4.29 5.63 10.99
C ILE A 69 -2.77 5.78 11.06
N PHE A 70 -2.20 5.79 12.28
CA PHE A 70 -0.76 5.95 12.47
C PHE A 70 0.05 4.80 11.82
N LEU A 71 -0.35 3.55 12.07
CA LEU A 71 0.28 2.37 11.46
C LEU A 71 0.15 2.39 9.93
N THR A 72 -0.98 2.85 9.41
CA THR A 72 -1.22 3.01 7.97
C THR A 72 -0.30 4.07 7.39
N LEU A 73 -0.19 5.26 8.01
CA LEU A 73 0.73 6.31 7.57
C LEU A 73 2.18 5.81 7.52
N MET A 74 2.64 5.15 8.59
CA MET A 74 4.01 4.64 8.67
C MET A 74 4.28 3.59 7.60
N SER A 75 3.37 2.64 7.43
CA SER A 75 3.51 1.60 6.42
C SER A 75 3.43 2.18 5.00
N THR A 76 2.37 2.89 4.62
CA THR A 76 2.22 3.41 3.25
C THR A 76 3.36 4.35 2.86
N THR A 77 3.84 5.20 3.78
CA THR A 77 5.02 6.06 3.54
C THR A 77 6.28 5.24 3.29
N TYR A 78 6.54 4.22 4.12
CA TYR A 78 7.70 3.36 3.97
C TYR A 78 7.67 2.58 2.63
N TYR A 79 6.50 2.04 2.28
CA TYR A 79 6.30 1.31 1.02
C TYR A 79 6.39 2.23 -0.20
N PHE A 80 5.92 3.47 -0.09
CA PHE A 80 6.06 4.48 -1.13
C PHE A 80 7.53 4.88 -1.34
N ALA A 81 8.25 5.18 -0.26
CA ALA A 81 9.66 5.60 -0.31
C ALA A 81 10.58 4.51 -0.90
N ARG A 82 10.27 3.22 -0.64
CA ARG A 82 11.05 2.08 -1.15
C ARG A 82 10.44 1.41 -2.37
N PHE A 83 9.47 2.05 -3.04
CA PHE A 83 8.71 1.42 -4.12
C PHE A 83 9.61 0.88 -5.25
N SER A 84 10.51 1.71 -5.79
CA SER A 84 11.35 1.32 -6.93
C SER A 84 12.27 0.14 -6.62
N HIS A 85 12.93 0.17 -5.47
CA HIS A 85 13.81 -0.91 -5.02
C HIS A 85 13.04 -2.22 -4.85
N ARG A 86 11.87 -2.17 -4.20
CA ARG A 86 11.04 -3.35 -3.92
C ARG A 86 10.37 -3.91 -5.16
N TRP A 87 9.87 -3.05 -6.05
CA TRP A 87 9.28 -3.48 -7.30
C TRP A 87 10.25 -4.33 -8.14
N TYR A 88 11.50 -3.93 -8.15
CA TYR A 88 12.55 -4.57 -8.94
C TYR A 88 12.98 -5.94 -8.37
N HIS A 89 13.35 -5.98 -7.09
CA HIS A 89 13.71 -7.22 -6.41
C HIS A 89 12.52 -8.17 -6.22
N GLY A 90 11.31 -7.66 -6.47
CA GLY A 90 10.08 -8.40 -6.53
C GLY A 90 9.18 -8.10 -5.34
N PRO A 91 7.85 -8.26 -5.52
CA PRO A 91 6.94 -8.19 -4.40
C PRO A 91 7.34 -9.26 -3.40
N TYR A 92 7.70 -8.86 -2.20
CA TYR A 92 8.02 -9.82 -1.16
C TYR A 92 6.71 -10.40 -0.64
N GLN A 93 6.71 -11.66 -0.20
CA GLN A 93 5.57 -12.25 0.50
C GLN A 93 5.14 -11.37 1.70
N THR A 94 6.09 -10.65 2.30
CA THR A 94 5.86 -9.64 3.34
C THR A 94 4.92 -8.51 2.90
N ASP A 95 4.96 -8.10 1.64
CA ASP A 95 4.15 -7.00 1.13
C ASP A 95 2.66 -7.38 1.11
N ILE A 96 2.37 -8.64 0.74
CA ILE A 96 1.03 -9.22 0.81
C ILE A 96 0.56 -9.30 2.27
N TYR A 97 1.41 -9.75 3.18
CA TYR A 97 1.06 -9.84 4.60
C TYR A 97 0.77 -8.47 5.21
N VAL A 98 1.56 -7.45 4.91
CA VAL A 98 1.31 -6.09 5.41
C VAL A 98 -0.01 -5.54 4.88
N ASP A 99 -0.29 -5.68 3.58
CA ASP A 99 -1.56 -5.23 3.00
C ASP A 99 -2.76 -5.95 3.62
N LEU A 100 -2.63 -7.26 3.87
CA LEU A 100 -3.67 -8.08 4.50
C LEU A 100 -3.88 -7.70 5.97
N VAL A 101 -2.82 -7.48 6.74
CA VAL A 101 -2.92 -6.99 8.13
C VAL A 101 -3.58 -5.62 8.19
N MET A 102 -3.18 -4.70 7.31
CA MET A 102 -3.81 -3.37 7.24
C MET A 102 -5.28 -3.47 6.84
N PHE A 103 -5.62 -4.32 5.86
CA PHE A 103 -7.01 -4.59 5.49
C PHE A 103 -7.84 -5.02 6.70
N TYR A 104 -7.37 -6.02 7.47
CA TYR A 104 -8.09 -6.47 8.67
C TYR A 104 -8.23 -5.37 9.73
N LEU A 105 -7.17 -4.60 9.99
CA LEU A 105 -7.21 -3.49 10.93
C LEU A 105 -8.24 -2.42 10.53
N TRP A 106 -8.29 -2.07 9.24
CA TRP A 106 -9.27 -1.14 8.70
C TRP A 106 -10.70 -1.69 8.75
N VAL A 107 -10.90 -2.99 8.52
CA VAL A 107 -12.22 -3.62 8.67
C VAL A 107 -12.70 -3.56 10.12
N ILE A 108 -11.86 -3.98 11.08
CA ILE A 108 -12.21 -3.94 12.51
C ILE A 108 -12.53 -2.50 12.91
N SER A 109 -11.66 -1.56 12.54
CA SER A 109 -11.87 -0.16 12.90
C SER A 109 -13.05 0.49 12.19
N GLY A 110 -13.37 0.07 10.96
CA GLY A 110 -14.53 0.53 10.20
C GLY A 110 -15.83 0.11 10.88
N PHE A 111 -15.91 -1.14 11.34
CA PHE A 111 -17.06 -1.60 12.12
C PHE A 111 -17.18 -0.87 13.46
N THR A 112 -16.08 -0.64 14.19
CA THR A 112 -16.16 0.10 15.46
C THR A 112 -16.60 1.55 15.24
N ASN A 113 -16.18 2.18 14.14
CA ASN A 113 -16.57 3.55 13.82
C ASN A 113 -18.00 3.65 13.29
N VAL A 114 -18.55 2.65 12.61
CA VAL A 114 -19.94 2.68 12.13
C VAL A 114 -20.96 2.27 13.20
N TYR A 115 -20.53 1.57 14.25
CA TYR A 115 -21.42 1.09 15.31
C TYR A 115 -22.39 2.15 15.89
N PRO A 116 -21.97 3.39 16.19
CA PRO A 116 -22.87 4.43 16.67
C PRO A 116 -24.00 4.77 15.68
N LEU A 117 -23.69 4.77 14.38
CA LEU A 117 -24.66 5.03 13.31
C LEU A 117 -25.71 3.91 13.24
N LEU A 118 -25.28 2.65 13.41
CA LEU A 118 -26.19 1.49 13.45
C LEU A 118 -27.10 1.50 14.69
N LYS A 119 -26.68 2.15 15.76
CA LYS A 119 -27.44 2.33 17.01
C LYS A 119 -28.49 3.45 16.95
N GLY A 120 -28.64 4.09 15.80
CA GLY A 120 -29.68 5.11 15.58
C GLY A 120 -29.19 6.55 15.69
N ILE A 121 -27.87 6.80 15.74
CA ILE A 121 -27.35 8.15 15.48
C ILE A 121 -27.62 8.48 14.02
N LYS A 122 -28.39 9.54 13.76
CA LYS A 122 -28.75 9.96 12.41
C LYS A 122 -27.49 10.34 11.62
N TRP A 123 -27.48 9.97 10.34
CA TRP A 123 -26.47 10.38 9.35
C TRP A 123 -26.52 11.85 8.95
N GLU A 124 -27.42 12.61 9.58
CA GLU A 124 -27.64 14.00 9.30
C GLU A 124 -27.08 14.82 10.45
N CYS A 125 -26.05 15.62 10.16
CA CYS A 125 -25.62 16.70 11.04
C CYS A 125 -26.59 17.91 10.97
N ALA A 126 -27.80 17.70 10.43
CA ALA A 126 -28.84 18.69 10.22
C ALA A 126 -29.63 18.96 11.50
N ASN A 127 -29.78 20.25 11.81
CA ASN A 127 -30.65 20.74 12.86
C ASN A 127 -31.91 21.29 12.23
N GLU A 128 -33.02 20.58 12.34
CA GLU A 128 -34.33 21.13 11.98
C GLU A 128 -35.01 21.85 13.15
N ALA A 129 -34.43 21.81 14.36
CA ALA A 129 -35.09 22.29 15.58
C ALA A 129 -34.55 23.61 16.16
N PHE A 130 -33.43 24.14 15.67
CA PHE A 130 -32.77 25.31 16.28
C PHE A 130 -32.38 26.35 15.22
N GLY A 131 -32.88 27.58 15.39
CA GLY A 131 -32.34 28.76 14.71
C GLY A 131 -30.83 28.94 14.94
N SER A 132 -30.26 30.01 14.37
CA SER A 132 -28.84 30.29 14.05
C SER A 132 -27.69 29.94 15.03
N ASN A 133 -27.92 29.36 16.21
CA ASN A 133 -26.93 29.11 17.27
C ASN A 133 -26.70 27.62 17.56
N ILE A 134 -26.52 26.79 16.53
CA ILE A 134 -25.75 25.55 16.75
C ILE A 134 -24.29 25.94 16.65
N ASP A 135 -23.56 25.64 17.72
CA ASP A 135 -22.15 25.92 17.86
C ASP A 135 -21.41 25.32 16.65
N PHE A 136 -20.85 26.18 15.80
CA PHE A 136 -20.22 25.82 14.51
C PHE A 136 -19.29 24.60 14.64
N LEU A 137 -18.61 24.52 15.79
CA LEU A 137 -17.71 23.44 16.17
C LEU A 137 -18.38 22.05 16.18
N MET A 138 -19.63 21.95 16.61
CA MET A 138 -20.38 20.68 16.68
C MET A 138 -20.75 20.16 15.29
N ARG A 139 -21.04 21.06 14.35
CA ARG A 139 -21.29 20.69 12.96
C ARG A 139 -20.01 20.18 12.30
N VAL A 140 -18.91 20.91 12.49
CA VAL A 140 -17.58 20.54 11.98
C VAL A 140 -17.14 19.17 12.53
N GLU A 141 -17.37 18.91 13.82
CA GLU A 141 -17.05 17.62 14.44
C GLU A 141 -17.88 16.47 13.83
N CYS A 142 -19.20 16.67 13.67
CA CYS A 142 -20.11 15.68 13.10
C CYS A 142 -19.81 15.38 11.63
N ASP A 143 -19.69 16.42 10.79
CA ASP A 143 -19.36 16.29 9.37
C ASP A 143 -17.97 15.63 9.22
N GLY A 144 -17.00 16.05 10.04
CA GLY A 144 -15.66 15.46 10.09
C GLY A 144 -15.70 13.95 10.39
N TYR A 145 -16.50 13.53 11.37
CA TYR A 145 -16.68 12.13 11.72
C TYR A 145 -17.33 11.31 10.58
N LEU A 146 -18.34 11.86 9.91
CA LEU A 146 -18.99 11.19 8.77
C LEU A 146 -18.02 11.01 7.59
N PHE A 147 -17.33 12.09 7.18
CA PHE A 147 -16.34 12.01 6.10
C PHE A 147 -15.20 11.07 6.46
N SER A 148 -14.69 11.15 7.69
CA SER A 148 -13.64 10.25 8.18
C SER A 148 -14.08 8.78 8.11
N THR A 149 -15.33 8.50 8.49
CA THR A 149 -15.93 7.16 8.38
C THR A 149 -16.00 6.70 6.92
N ILE A 150 -16.50 7.53 6.00
CA ILE A 150 -16.57 7.22 4.55
C ILE A 150 -15.18 6.88 4.00
N PHE A 151 -14.19 7.75 4.25
CA PHE A 151 -12.82 7.51 3.79
C PHE A 151 -12.21 6.27 4.44
N GLY A 152 -12.57 5.95 5.69
CA GLY A 152 -12.18 4.69 6.32
C GLY A 152 -12.69 3.46 5.57
N TRP A 153 -13.92 3.48 5.05
CA TRP A 153 -14.40 2.41 4.16
C TRP A 153 -13.71 2.39 2.80
N PHE A 154 -13.34 3.56 2.29
CA PHE A 154 -12.53 3.64 1.07
C PHE A 154 -11.16 2.98 1.25
N MET A 155 -10.49 3.17 2.40
CA MET A 155 -9.25 2.48 2.76
C MET A 155 -9.39 0.95 2.76
N ILE A 156 -10.53 0.42 3.24
CA ILE A 156 -10.81 -1.03 3.21
C ILE A 156 -10.79 -1.52 1.75
N LEU A 157 -11.47 -0.82 0.85
CA LEU A 157 -11.53 -1.19 -0.57
C LEU A 157 -10.16 -1.08 -1.25
N GLU A 158 -9.38 -0.05 -0.93
CA GLU A 158 -8.04 0.13 -1.45
C GLU A 158 -7.10 -1.00 -1.02
N PHE A 159 -7.06 -1.36 0.28
CA PHE A 159 -6.23 -2.45 0.77
C PHE A 159 -6.68 -3.81 0.26
N PHE A 160 -7.99 -4.04 0.14
CA PHE A 160 -8.54 -5.25 -0.47
C PHE A 160 -8.08 -5.40 -1.93
N THR A 161 -8.24 -4.33 -2.72
CA THR A 161 -7.85 -4.30 -4.14
C THR A 161 -6.33 -4.50 -4.29
N SER A 162 -5.55 -3.80 -3.46
CA SER A 162 -4.09 -3.93 -3.42
C SER A 162 -3.67 -5.37 -3.13
N THR A 163 -4.26 -6.00 -2.10
CA THR A 163 -3.98 -7.40 -1.73
C THR A 163 -4.24 -8.36 -2.89
N ILE A 164 -5.38 -8.23 -3.58
CA ILE A 164 -5.70 -9.07 -4.75
C ILE A 164 -4.67 -8.88 -5.86
N LEU A 165 -4.26 -7.63 -6.14
CA LEU A 165 -3.29 -7.34 -7.19
C LEU A 165 -1.90 -7.88 -6.85
N TYR A 166 -1.45 -7.75 -5.60
CA TYR A 166 -0.17 -8.31 -5.17
C TYR A 166 -0.18 -9.85 -5.18
N LEU A 167 -1.29 -10.50 -4.79
CA LEU A 167 -1.44 -11.96 -4.92
C LEU A 167 -1.35 -12.42 -6.38
N ARG A 168 -2.00 -11.69 -7.30
CA ARG A 168 -1.92 -11.99 -8.75
C ARG A 168 -0.50 -11.79 -9.28
N LEU A 169 0.18 -10.72 -8.85
CA LEU A 169 1.54 -10.42 -9.25
C LEU A 169 2.51 -11.52 -8.77
N TRP A 170 2.39 -11.92 -7.50
CA TRP A 170 3.16 -13.01 -6.90
C TRP A 170 2.97 -14.33 -7.66
N LYS A 171 1.72 -14.73 -7.90
CA LYS A 171 1.42 -15.95 -8.66
C LYS A 171 2.02 -15.92 -10.06
N THR A 172 1.95 -14.77 -10.74
CA THR A 172 2.51 -14.60 -12.08
C THR A 172 4.03 -14.72 -12.06
N ARG A 173 4.70 -14.06 -11.11
CA ARG A 173 6.17 -14.07 -11.01
C ARG A 173 6.72 -15.45 -10.66
N ASN A 174 6.13 -16.14 -9.68
CA ASN A 174 6.53 -17.51 -9.33
C ASN A 174 6.34 -18.49 -10.50
N TRP A 175 5.29 -18.32 -11.30
CA TRP A 175 5.10 -19.14 -12.50
C TRP A 175 6.22 -18.91 -13.52
N TRP A 176 6.65 -17.66 -13.73
CA TRP A 176 7.78 -17.34 -14.61
C TRP A 176 9.10 -17.91 -14.07
N ASP A 177 9.41 -17.67 -12.80
CA ASP A 177 10.65 -18.13 -12.17
C ASP A 177 10.77 -19.67 -12.22
N ASN A 178 9.68 -20.40 -11.96
CA ASN A 178 9.67 -21.86 -12.02
C ASN A 178 9.83 -22.41 -13.45
N ASN A 179 9.24 -21.75 -14.46
CA ASN A 179 9.35 -22.21 -15.84
C ASN A 179 10.70 -21.90 -16.46
N ILE A 180 11.32 -20.77 -16.09
CA ILE A 180 12.68 -20.43 -16.52
C ILE A 180 13.69 -21.42 -15.89
N ALA A 181 13.56 -21.69 -14.59
CA ALA A 181 14.40 -22.67 -13.91
C ALA A 181 14.28 -24.08 -14.54
N ALA A 182 13.07 -24.50 -14.91
CA ALA A 182 12.85 -25.78 -15.60
C ALA A 182 13.48 -25.86 -17.00
N VAL A 183 13.64 -24.73 -17.69
CA VAL A 183 14.32 -24.66 -18.99
C VAL A 183 15.84 -24.72 -18.82
N GLU A 184 16.39 -24.01 -17.83
CA GLU A 184 17.83 -24.04 -17.52
C GLU A 184 18.28 -25.42 -17.01
N ASP A 185 17.49 -26.07 -16.17
CA ASP A 185 17.76 -27.43 -15.69
C ASP A 185 17.64 -28.47 -16.83
N GLY A 186 16.71 -28.26 -17.76
CA GLY A 186 16.51 -29.12 -18.94
C GLY A 186 17.61 -28.97 -20.02
N GLU A 187 18.24 -27.79 -20.14
CA GLU A 187 19.43 -27.60 -20.96
C GLU A 187 20.70 -28.15 -20.28
N SER A 188 20.79 -28.03 -18.95
CA SER A 188 21.88 -28.60 -18.16
C SER A 188 21.93 -30.13 -18.23
N GLU A 189 20.79 -30.82 -18.18
CA GLU A 189 20.72 -32.28 -18.36
C GLU A 189 21.05 -32.76 -19.78
N LYS A 190 20.94 -31.90 -20.80
CA LYS A 190 21.38 -32.21 -22.16
C LYS A 190 22.87 -31.96 -22.40
N GLY A 191 23.59 -31.38 -21.44
CA GLY A 191 25.01 -31.01 -21.57
C GLY A 191 26.05 -32.11 -21.27
N ILE A 192 25.65 -33.32 -20.86
CA ILE A 192 26.61 -34.36 -20.42
C ILE A 192 26.73 -35.55 -21.38
N ASN A 193 25.98 -35.63 -22.48
CA ASN A 193 26.15 -36.70 -23.47
C ASN A 193 26.06 -36.20 -24.91
N LEU A 194 27.24 -36.02 -25.54
CA LEU A 194 27.61 -36.25 -26.95
C LEU A 194 28.88 -35.40 -27.19
N GLY A 195 30.06 -35.94 -27.50
CA GLY A 195 30.29 -36.98 -28.50
C GLY A 195 30.25 -36.34 -29.88
N THR A 196 31.40 -35.81 -30.29
CA THR A 196 31.91 -35.52 -31.66
C THR A 196 30.92 -35.18 -32.80
N ASP A 197 31.26 -34.08 -33.46
CA ASP A 197 31.08 -33.76 -34.89
C ASP A 197 29.87 -32.92 -35.38
N GLU A 198 30.29 -31.89 -36.13
CA GLU A 198 29.65 -31.16 -37.24
C GLU A 198 28.59 -30.06 -37.03
N GLU A 199 28.76 -29.05 -37.88
CA GLU A 199 28.24 -27.69 -37.87
C GLU A 199 26.76 -27.58 -38.28
N THR A 200 25.97 -26.73 -37.60
CA THR A 200 24.86 -25.99 -38.26
C THR A 200 24.48 -24.74 -37.42
N PRO A 201 24.29 -23.55 -38.03
CA PRO A 201 23.88 -22.36 -37.28
C PRO A 201 22.35 -22.20 -37.29
N SER A 202 21.71 -22.21 -36.12
CA SER A 202 20.33 -21.75 -35.96
C SER A 202 20.28 -20.51 -35.07
N THR A 203 20.18 -19.35 -35.73
CA THR A 203 19.98 -18.04 -35.14
C THR A 203 18.54 -17.94 -34.63
N GLU A 204 18.32 -18.12 -33.33
CA GLU A 204 17.08 -17.69 -32.68
C GLU A 204 17.42 -16.60 -31.66
N SER A 205 17.26 -15.34 -32.09
CA SER A 205 17.39 -14.18 -31.22
C SER A 205 16.18 -14.17 -30.28
N THR A 206 16.34 -14.77 -29.11
CA THR A 206 15.43 -14.63 -27.98
C THR A 206 15.35 -13.14 -27.65
N LYS A 207 14.22 -12.49 -27.98
CA LYS A 207 13.95 -11.11 -27.56
C LYS A 207 13.77 -11.09 -26.06
N ILE A 208 14.87 -10.82 -25.36
CA ILE A 208 14.90 -10.60 -23.92
C ILE A 208 13.95 -9.43 -23.60
N SER A 209 13.04 -9.63 -22.64
CA SER A 209 12.14 -8.57 -22.17
C SER A 209 12.98 -7.41 -21.62
N PRO A 210 12.57 -6.13 -21.81
CA PRO A 210 13.26 -4.99 -21.19
C PRO A 210 13.47 -5.13 -19.68
N TYR A 211 12.61 -5.91 -19.02
CA TYR A 211 12.75 -6.26 -17.61
C TYR A 211 13.94 -7.21 -17.34
N GLU A 212 14.11 -8.26 -18.15
CA GLU A 212 15.24 -9.18 -18.03
C GLU A 212 16.56 -8.55 -18.46
N GLN A 213 16.54 -7.72 -19.51
CA GLN A 213 17.73 -7.04 -19.99
C GLN A 213 18.30 -6.11 -18.91
N HIS A 214 17.43 -5.39 -18.20
CA HIS A 214 17.86 -4.55 -17.09
C HIS A 214 18.19 -5.36 -15.82
N ARG A 215 17.57 -6.55 -15.65
CA ARG A 215 17.95 -7.53 -14.61
C ARG A 215 19.39 -7.99 -14.73
N LEU A 216 19.75 -8.41 -15.93
CA LEU A 216 21.10 -8.85 -16.30
C LEU A 216 22.13 -7.72 -16.15
N GLU A 217 21.77 -6.47 -16.48
CA GLU A 217 22.65 -5.30 -16.31
C GLU A 217 22.99 -5.00 -14.84
N LEU A 218 22.09 -5.32 -13.91
CA LEU A 218 22.27 -5.06 -12.47
C LEU A 218 22.91 -6.25 -11.73
N ASP A 219 22.67 -7.49 -12.16
CA ASP A 219 23.41 -8.67 -11.66
C ASP A 219 24.86 -8.70 -12.16
N LEU A 220 25.16 -8.01 -13.27
CA LEU A 220 26.52 -7.74 -13.77
C LEU A 220 27.16 -6.49 -13.15
N GLY A 221 26.84 -6.16 -11.89
CA GLY A 221 27.43 -5.04 -11.14
C GLY A 221 28.94 -4.86 -11.40
N PRO A 222 29.44 -3.61 -11.41
CA PRO A 222 30.60 -3.19 -12.20
C PRO A 222 31.81 -4.09 -11.93
N ARG A 223 32.19 -4.91 -12.92
CA ARG A 223 33.53 -5.49 -12.95
C ARG A 223 34.51 -4.34 -12.95
N ASN A 224 35.24 -4.19 -11.84
CA ASN A 224 36.44 -3.38 -11.69
C ASN A 224 37.16 -3.18 -13.02
N SER A 225 37.05 -1.99 -13.61
CA SER A 225 38.03 -1.52 -14.59
C SER A 225 39.29 -1.06 -13.85
N SER A 226 39.89 -1.96 -13.06
CA SER A 226 41.27 -1.80 -12.60
C SER A 226 42.18 -2.30 -13.73
N ASN A 227 42.31 -1.49 -14.77
CA ASN A 227 43.47 -1.51 -15.65
C ASN A 227 43.92 -0.05 -15.84
N ILE A 228 44.70 0.39 -14.86
CA ILE A 228 45.59 1.53 -14.97
C ILE A 228 46.54 1.22 -16.13
N ASN A 229 46.31 1.85 -17.29
CA ASN A 229 47.32 1.95 -18.33
C ASN A 229 47.87 3.38 -18.28
N LEU A 230 48.87 3.55 -17.41
CA LEU A 230 49.60 4.80 -17.23
C LEU A 230 50.72 4.81 -18.28
N LYS A 231 50.41 5.26 -19.50
CA LYS A 231 51.40 5.72 -20.49
C LYS A 231 50.70 6.52 -21.60
N GLN A 232 51.32 7.65 -21.95
CA GLN A 232 50.94 8.63 -22.98
C GLN A 232 50.03 9.79 -22.54
N ILE A 233 50.58 10.69 -21.71
CA ILE A 233 50.61 12.13 -22.03
C ILE A 233 52.02 12.64 -21.70
N PHE A 234 52.93 12.42 -22.65
CA PHE A 234 53.93 13.37 -23.16
C PHE A 234 54.07 13.04 -24.64
#